data_AF-A0A1G8Q1M4-F1
#
_entry.id   AF-A0A1G8Q1M4-F1
#
_cell.length_a   1.000
_cell.length_b   1.000
_cell.length_c   1.000
_cell.angle_alpha   90.00
_cell.angle_beta   90.00
_cell.angle_gamma   90.00
#
_symmetry.space_group_name_H-M   'P 1'
#
loop_
_entity.id
_entity.type
_entity.pdbx_description
1 polymer ?
#
loop_
_entity_poly.entity_id
_entity_poly.type
_entity_poly.pdbx_seq_one_letter_code
_entity_poly.pdbx_strand_id
1 'polypeptide(L)' 'MTVKELIARLQALPNQDALVIIASFNANEWLIATGVVERRISPSPANPDFAVPGNDPGVEII' A
#
# COMPACT_ATOMS: atom_id res chain seq x y z
N MET A 1 9.16 -1.45 -10.09
CA MET A 1 8.81 -2.19 -8.86
C MET A 1 7.31 -2.43 -8.88
N THR A 2 6.87 -3.62 -8.55
CA THR A 2 5.45 -3.94 -8.40
C THR A 2 4.95 -3.56 -7.01
N VAL A 3 3.62 -3.42 -6.83
CA VAL A 3 3.02 -3.15 -5.51
C VAL A 3 3.35 -4.28 -4.51
N LYS A 4 3.42 -5.54 -4.97
CA LYS A 4 3.81 -6.68 -4.12
C LYS A 4 5.23 -6.57 -3.59
N GLU A 5 6.18 -6.17 -4.45
CA GLU A 5 7.57 -5.94 -4.04
C GLU A 5 7.68 -4.78 -3.06
N LEU A 6 6.88 -3.72 -3.24
CA LEU A 6 6.83 -2.60 -2.31
C LEU A 6 6.35 -3.05 -0.93
N ILE A 7 5.24 -3.79 -0.86
CA ILE A 7 4.70 -4.32 0.41
C ILE A 7 5.76 -5.15 1.14
N ALA A 8 6.41 -6.08 0.44
CA ALA A 8 7.44 -6.93 1.03
C ALA A 8 8.62 -6.11 1.59
N ARG A 9 9.01 -5.02 0.90
CA ARG A 9 10.07 -4.11 1.38
C ARG A 9 9.63 -3.32 2.61
N LEU A 10 8.40 -2.81 2.64
CA LEU A 10 7.86 -2.08 3.79
C LEU A 10 7.80 -2.98 5.04
N GLN A 11 7.32 -4.23 4.87
CA GLN A 11 7.27 -5.22 5.95
C GLN A 11 8.66 -5.63 6.47
N ALA A 12 9.69 -5.55 5.61
CA ALA A 12 11.06 -5.91 5.96
C ALA A 12 11.87 -4.76 6.59
N LEU A 13 11.29 -3.55 6.75
CA LEU A 13 12.00 -2.43 7.37
C LEU A 13 12.32 -2.73 8.84
N PRO A 14 13.55 -2.45 9.30
CA PRO A 14 13.93 -2.67 10.70
C PRO A 14 13.19 -1.73 11.66
N ASN A 15 12.80 -0.54 11.18
CA ASN A 15 11.94 0.39 11.88
C ASN A 15 10.62 0.51 11.12
N GLN A 16 9.54 -0.03 11.70
CA GLN A 16 8.21 0.02 11.11
C GLN A 16 7.56 1.40 11.20
N ASP A 17 8.12 2.33 11.98
CA ASP A 17 7.67 3.73 12.08
C ASP A 17 8.44 4.67 11.12
N ALA A 18 9.23 4.12 10.19
CA ALA A 18 10.00 4.92 9.25
C ALA A 18 9.10 5.57 8.18
N LEU A 19 9.35 6.85 7.89
CA LEU A 19 8.74 7.54 6.75
C LEU A 19 9.39 7.06 5.45
N VAL A 20 8.61 6.43 4.57
CA VAL A 20 9.07 5.95 3.27
C VAL A 20 8.56 6.84 2.16
N ILE A 21 9.47 7.37 1.35
CA ILE A 21 9.15 8.20 0.20
C ILE A 21 9.34 7.36 -1.06
N ILE A 22 8.27 7.20 -1.83
CA ILE A 22 8.26 6.48 -3.10
C ILE A 22 8.20 7.52 -4.21
N ALA A 23 9.35 7.75 -4.83
CA ALA A 23 9.50 8.69 -5.93
C ALA A 23 9.54 7.97 -7.28
N SER A 24 8.97 8.61 -8.29
CA SER A 24 9.18 8.27 -9.70
C SER A 24 9.97 9.41 -10.34
N PHE A 25 10.93 9.08 -11.22
CA PHE A 25 11.88 10.03 -11.80
C PHE A 25 11.21 11.22 -12.51
N ASN A 26 9.99 11.04 -13.02
CA ASN A 26 9.23 12.05 -13.76
C ASN A 26 7.96 12.53 -13.04
N ALA A 27 7.82 12.26 -11.74
CA ALA A 27 6.61 12.65 -11.00
C ALA A 27 6.79 14.01 -10.30
N ASN A 28 5.77 14.87 -10.44
CA ASN A 28 5.67 16.14 -9.72
C ASN A 28 5.26 15.95 -8.25
N GLU A 29 4.82 14.75 -7.89
CA GLU A 29 4.36 14.37 -6.56
C GLU A 29 4.94 13.01 -6.20
N TRP A 30 5.25 12.80 -4.92
CA TRP A 30 5.77 11.55 -4.40
C TRP A 30 4.77 10.92 -3.45
N LEU A 31 4.70 9.60 -3.45
CA LEU A 31 3.87 8.87 -2.51
C LEU A 31 4.62 8.73 -1.18
N ILE A 32 4.00 9.18 -0.10
CA ILE A 32 4.47 8.96 1.26
C ILE A 32 3.77 7.71 1.78
N ALA A 33 4.54 6.72 2.21
CA ALA A 33 4.07 5.55 2.93
C ALA A 33 4.69 5.55 4.34
N THR A 34 3.82 5.49 5.34
CA THR A 34 4.12 5.37 6.76
C THR A 34 4.03 3.93 7.26
N GLY A 35 3.44 3.01 6.48
CA GLY A 35 3.43 1.60 6.82
C GLY A 35 2.54 0.73 5.92
N VAL A 36 2.33 -0.51 6.34
CA VAL A 36 1.35 -1.42 5.75
C VAL A 36 0.51 -2.09 6.83
N VAL A 37 -0.75 -2.36 6.52
CA VAL A 37 -1.65 -3.09 7.42
C VAL A 37 -2.44 -4.12 6.63
N GLU A 38 -2.56 -5.33 7.19
CA GLU A 38 -3.48 -6.33 6.66
C GLU A 38 -4.91 -6.03 7.12
N ARG A 39 -5.85 -6.03 6.17
CA ARG A 39 -7.28 -5.82 6.42
C ARG A 39 -8.10 -6.82 5.65
N ARG A 40 -9.36 -6.95 6.05
CA ARG A 40 -10.35 -7.63 5.22
C ARG A 40 -11.01 -6.63 4.28
N ILE A 41 -10.69 -6.74 3.00
CA ILE A 41 -11.13 -5.82 1.95
C ILE A 41 -11.64 -6.61 0.75
N SER A 42 -12.48 -5.99 -0.07
CA SER A 42 -12.93 -6.53 -1.35
C SER A 42 -12.99 -5.41 -2.38
N PRO A 43 -12.85 -5.71 -3.69
CA PRO A 43 -13.10 -4.74 -4.75
C PRO A 43 -14.54 -4.21 -4.65
N SER A 44 -14.72 -2.90 -4.85
CA SER A 44 -16.04 -2.29 -4.83
C SER A 44 -16.86 -2.76 -6.03
N PRO A 45 -18.12 -3.21 -5.83
CA PRO A 45 -19.01 -3.58 -6.93
C PRO A 45 -19.34 -2.40 -7.85
N ALA A 46 -19.28 -1.17 -7.33
CA ALA A 46 -19.56 0.05 -8.09
C ALA A 46 -18.36 0.51 -8.93
N ASN A 47 -17.13 0.24 -8.47
CA ASN A 47 -15.90 0.49 -9.22
C ASN A 47 -14.77 -0.40 -8.68
N PRO A 48 -14.29 -1.39 -9.46
CA PRO A 48 -13.31 -2.36 -9.00
C PRO A 48 -11.91 -1.77 -8.71
N ASP A 49 -11.64 -0.53 -9.10
CA ASP A 49 -10.40 0.19 -8.76
C ASP A 49 -10.36 0.64 -7.29
N PHE A 50 -11.51 0.66 -6.61
CA PHE A 50 -11.61 1.01 -5.19
C PHE A 50 -11.80 -0.24 -4.32
N ALA A 51 -11.11 -0.28 -3.19
CA ALA A 51 -11.36 -1.26 -2.15
C ALA A 51 -12.42 -0.77 -1.16
N VAL A 52 -13.26 -1.69 -0.68
CA VAL A 52 -14.22 -1.49 0.41
C VAL A 52 -14.00 -2.55 1.49
N PRO A 53 -14.53 -2.39 2.71
CA PRO A 53 -14.53 -3.46 3.70
C PRO A 53 -15.13 -4.76 3.14
N GLY A 54 -14.47 -5.88 3.39
CA GLY A 54 -14.85 -7.19 2.84
C GLY A 54 -14.44 -8.33 3.77
N ASN A 55 -14.39 -9.55 3.24
CA ASN A 55 -13.98 -10.75 3.99
C ASN A 55 -12.61 -11.31 3.55
N ASP A 56 -12.12 -10.90 2.39
CA ASP A 56 -10.87 -11.42 1.83
C ASP A 56 -9.66 -10.67 2.41
N PRO A 57 -8.54 -11.36 2.67
CA PRO A 57 -7.32 -10.71 3.14
C PRO A 57 -6.74 -9.81 2.04
N GLY A 58 -6.41 -8.57 2.40
CA GLY A 58 -5.72 -7.62 1.54
C GLY A 58 -4.82 -6.68 2.35
N VAL A 59 -3.94 -5.96 1.65
CA VAL A 59 -2.97 -5.06 2.28
C VAL A 59 -3.30 -3.62 1.89
N GLU A 60 -3.42 -2.77 2.90
CA GLU A 60 -3.48 -1.32 2.76
C GLU A 60 -2.08 -0.73 3.01
N ILE A 61 -1.66 0.19 2.15
CA ILE A 61 -0.48 1.03 2.34
C ILE A 61 -0.98 2.35 2.93
N ILE A 62 -0.46 2.73 4.10
CA ILE A 62 -0.83 3.96 4.82
C ILE A 62 0.29 4.96 4.66
#